data_AF-A0A414X8R0-F1
#
_entry.id   AF-A0A414X8R0-F1
#
_cell.length_a   1.000
_cell.length_b   1.000
_cell.length_c   1.000
_cell.angle_alpha   90.00
_cell.angle_beta   90.00
_cell.angle_gamma   90.00
#
_symmetry.space_group_name_H-M   'P 1'
#
loop_
_entity.id
_entity.type
_entity.pdbx_description
1 polymer ?
#
loop_
_entity_poly.entity_id
_entity_poly.type
_entity_poly.pdbx_seq_one_letter_code
_entity_poly.pdbx_strand_id
1 'polypeptide(L)'
;MKYIYIILLFIVSCGQNTKDNRQSHIQENVYKNDKLTISKIFMDNVEYFRLYHLYNTDTEDYIKHYKKYPQAESDPANFYVPYGCRQVKSNKKFVSSPYPTDSQISVYVDTIIYNKKGNLFIAFVCIEKKYDIIDKFENRPHKYDCKAMIGYKEDTSSIIKIYPLTNFMAIGFNNRNTAIKVVKNDYMKNLKGSYLSGSIYGANKFLENVGDSTFFEKSQLFKRYNSKYYHFQMYKDMDGIKVFNYPYGN
;
A
#
# COMPACT_ATOMS: atom_id res chain seq x y z
N MET A 1 30.33 62.08 15.37
CA MET A 1 30.14 60.61 15.35
C MET A 1 28.68 60.32 15.03
N LYS A 2 28.41 59.73 13.87
CA LYS A 2 27.05 59.37 13.40
C LYS A 2 26.69 58.00 13.96
N TYR A 3 25.61 57.91 14.75
CA TYR A 3 25.02 56.64 15.14
C TYR A 3 24.02 56.20 14.08
N ILE A 4 24.34 55.10 13.40
CA ILE A 4 23.44 54.41 12.46
C ILE A 4 22.54 53.50 13.30
N TYR A 5 21.25 53.78 13.32
CA TYR A 5 20.24 52.87 13.85
C TYR A 5 19.98 51.77 12.82
N ILE A 6 20.43 50.55 13.11
CA ILE A 6 20.05 49.35 12.35
C ILE A 6 18.69 48.89 12.88
N ILE A 7 17.63 49.15 12.10
CA ILE A 7 16.32 48.55 12.33
C ILE A 7 16.39 47.11 11.82
N LEU A 8 16.48 46.14 12.73
CA LEU A 8 16.28 44.72 12.43
C LEU A 8 14.79 44.50 12.11
N LEU A 9 14.48 44.42 10.82
CA LEU A 9 13.20 43.91 10.34
C LEU A 9 13.16 42.39 10.60
N PHE A 10 12.50 42.00 11.69
CA PHE A 10 12.02 40.63 11.86
C PHE A 10 10.94 40.36 10.81
N ILE A 11 11.35 39.79 9.67
CA ILE A 11 10.42 39.13 8.77
C ILE A 11 9.98 37.85 9.50
N VAL A 12 8.93 37.98 10.30
CA VAL A 12 8.14 36.83 10.73
C VAL A 12 7.51 36.29 9.46
N SER A 13 8.21 35.37 8.82
CA SER A 13 7.59 34.47 7.86
C SER A 13 6.54 33.69 8.64
N CYS A 14 5.31 34.21 8.62
CA CYS A 14 4.13 33.40 8.81
C CYS A 14 4.16 32.36 7.70
N GLY A 15 4.94 31.29 7.90
CA GLY A 15 4.70 30.04 7.23
C GLY A 15 3.25 29.72 7.50
N GLN A 16 2.40 29.86 6.49
CA GLN A 16 1.11 29.24 6.46
C GLN A 16 1.37 27.73 6.58
N ASN A 17 1.52 27.26 7.82
CA ASN A 17 1.17 25.93 8.21
C ASN A 17 -0.31 25.82 7.89
N THR A 18 -0.60 25.47 6.63
CA THR A 18 -1.84 24.81 6.29
C THR A 18 -1.80 23.51 7.09
N LYS A 19 -2.27 23.60 8.35
CA LYS A 19 -2.70 22.42 9.10
C LYS A 19 -3.62 21.70 8.14
N ASP A 20 -3.17 20.56 7.63
CA ASP A 20 -3.96 19.72 6.76
C ASP A 20 -5.16 19.26 7.60
N ASN A 21 -6.28 19.99 7.49
CA ASN A 21 -7.50 19.84 8.29
C ASN A 21 -8.16 18.45 8.16
N ARG A 22 -7.55 17.54 7.42
CA ARG A 22 -7.97 16.15 7.24
C ARG A 22 -7.41 15.21 8.31
N GLN A 23 -6.45 15.67 9.12
CA GLN A 23 -5.93 14.94 10.27
C GLN A 23 -6.61 15.33 11.59
N SER A 24 -7.29 16.48 11.66
CA SER A 24 -7.70 17.12 12.91
C SER A 24 -8.78 16.40 13.72
N HIS A 25 -9.43 15.37 13.17
CA HIS A 25 -10.50 14.62 13.85
C HIS A 25 -10.10 13.24 14.36
N ILE A 26 -8.92 12.72 13.98
CA ILE A 26 -8.41 11.44 14.49
C ILE A 26 -7.42 11.72 15.62
N GLN A 27 -7.60 11.06 16.76
CA GLN A 27 -6.69 11.21 17.89
C GLN A 27 -5.28 10.69 17.53
N GLU A 28 -4.24 11.37 18.01
CA GLU A 28 -2.85 11.08 17.64
C GLU A 28 -2.40 9.65 18.01
N ASN A 29 -2.87 9.14 19.15
CA ASN A 29 -2.64 7.75 19.59
C ASN A 29 -3.26 6.74 18.61
N VAL A 30 -4.49 6.98 18.15
CA VAL A 30 -5.17 6.14 17.14
C VAL A 30 -4.39 6.17 15.84
N TYR A 31 -3.96 7.35 15.38
CA TYR A 31 -3.16 7.50 14.18
C TYR A 31 -1.83 6.72 14.25
N LYS A 32 -1.12 6.80 15.38
CA LYS A 32 0.11 6.05 15.62
C LYS A 32 -0.13 4.54 15.65
N ASN A 33 -1.19 4.09 16.33
CA ASN A 33 -1.55 2.68 16.41
C ASN A 33 -2.00 2.09 15.06
N ASP A 34 -2.74 2.86 14.26
CA ASP A 34 -3.16 2.45 12.93
C ASP A 34 -1.95 2.24 12.02
N LYS A 35 -0.93 3.11 12.08
CA LYS A 35 0.33 2.91 11.34
C LYS A 35 1.01 1.59 11.68
N LEU A 36 1.12 1.27 12.96
CA LEU A 36 1.73 0.01 13.42
C LEU A 36 0.90 -1.20 12.97
N THR A 37 -0.42 -1.11 13.12
CA THR A 37 -1.36 -2.16 12.72
C THR A 37 -1.29 -2.44 11.21
N ILE A 38 -1.29 -1.40 10.38
CA ILE A 38 -1.19 -1.53 8.92
C ILE A 38 0.16 -2.15 8.52
N SER A 39 1.26 -1.68 9.10
CA SER A 39 2.58 -2.29 8.87
C SER A 39 2.57 -3.78 9.22
N LYS A 40 1.99 -4.15 10.37
CA LYS A 40 1.88 -5.54 10.80
C LYS A 40 1.03 -6.38 9.85
N ILE A 41 -0.16 -5.92 9.48
CA ILE A 41 -1.05 -6.64 8.54
C ILE A 41 -0.34 -6.86 7.20
N PHE A 42 0.41 -5.88 6.69
CA PHE A 42 1.18 -6.05 5.47
C PHE A 42 2.25 -7.15 5.62
N MET A 43 3.03 -7.12 6.70
CA MET A 43 4.05 -8.14 6.99
C MET A 43 3.45 -9.54 7.13
N ASP A 44 2.34 -9.66 7.86
CA ASP A 44 1.66 -10.94 8.09
C ASP A 44 1.10 -11.51 6.77
N ASN A 45 0.57 -10.67 5.87
CA ASN A 45 0.15 -11.10 4.53
C ASN A 45 1.35 -11.59 3.68
N VAL A 46 2.47 -10.86 3.67
CA VAL A 46 3.68 -11.30 2.94
C VAL A 46 4.18 -12.64 3.47
N GLU A 47 4.21 -12.81 4.80
CA GLU A 47 4.62 -14.05 5.44
C GLU A 47 3.71 -15.22 5.10
N TYR A 48 2.40 -14.99 5.06
CA TYR A 48 1.43 -16.01 4.64
C TYR A 48 1.69 -16.47 3.20
N PHE A 49 1.87 -15.54 2.27
CA PHE A 49 2.20 -15.90 0.89
C PHE A 49 3.56 -16.59 0.80
N ARG A 50 4.58 -16.16 1.55
CA ARG A 50 5.88 -16.85 1.59
C ARG A 50 5.74 -18.32 1.99
N LEU A 51 4.94 -18.59 3.02
CA LEU A 51 4.75 -19.94 3.56
C LEU A 51 3.87 -20.84 2.68
N TYR A 52 2.83 -20.27 2.07
CA TYR A 52 1.74 -21.06 1.49
C TYR A 52 1.52 -20.83 -0.01
N HIS A 53 2.19 -19.89 -0.66
CA HIS A 53 2.09 -19.77 -2.12
C HIS A 53 2.98 -20.81 -2.82
N LEU A 54 2.37 -21.64 -3.65
CA LEU A 54 3.04 -22.58 -4.53
C LEU A 54 3.31 -21.94 -5.90
N TYR A 55 4.57 -21.96 -6.32
CA TYR A 55 5.03 -21.42 -7.61
C TYR A 55 5.00 -22.45 -8.76
N ASN A 56 4.65 -23.70 -8.48
CA ASN A 56 4.46 -24.77 -9.47
C ASN A 56 2.97 -25.15 -9.47
N THR A 57 2.31 -25.09 -10.63
CA THR A 57 0.87 -25.39 -10.76
C THR A 57 0.62 -26.79 -11.30
N ASP A 58 -0.57 -27.32 -11.00
CA ASP A 58 -1.22 -28.46 -11.66
C ASP A 58 -0.81 -29.89 -11.25
N THR A 59 -0.76 -30.15 -9.95
CA THR A 59 -0.73 -31.52 -9.38
C THR A 59 -1.90 -31.76 -8.43
N GLU A 60 -2.20 -33.03 -8.10
CA GLU A 60 -3.22 -33.33 -7.08
C GLU A 60 -2.87 -32.67 -5.71
N ASP A 61 -1.58 -32.55 -5.42
CA ASP A 61 -1.06 -31.84 -4.24
C ASP A 61 -1.36 -30.34 -4.28
N TYR A 62 -1.30 -29.71 -5.45
CA TYR A 62 -1.67 -28.30 -5.63
C TYR A 62 -3.12 -28.05 -5.21
N ILE A 63 -4.05 -28.88 -5.68
CA ILE A 63 -5.48 -28.77 -5.36
C ILE A 63 -5.72 -28.99 -3.86
N LYS A 64 -5.09 -30.03 -3.27
CA LYS A 64 -5.22 -30.30 -1.82
C LYS A 64 -4.65 -29.16 -0.98
N HIS A 65 -3.54 -28.57 -1.40
CA HIS A 65 -2.89 -27.47 -0.70
C HIS A 65 -3.77 -26.23 -0.64
N TYR A 66 -4.34 -25.79 -1.77
CA TYR A 66 -5.19 -24.59 -1.78
C TYR A 66 -6.61 -24.81 -1.28
N LYS A 67 -7.07 -26.06 -1.15
CA LYS A 67 -8.23 -26.35 -0.28
C LYS A 67 -7.96 -25.99 1.18
N LYS A 68 -6.72 -26.18 1.66
CA LYS A 68 -6.31 -25.84 3.02
C LYS A 68 -5.94 -24.36 3.18
N TYR A 69 -5.33 -23.75 2.16
CA TYR A 69 -4.84 -22.37 2.18
C TYR A 69 -5.37 -21.53 1.00
N PRO A 70 -6.69 -21.38 0.82
CA PRO A 70 -7.28 -20.83 -0.40
C PRO A 70 -6.81 -19.40 -0.73
N GLN A 71 -6.55 -18.59 0.30
CA GLN A 71 -6.09 -17.21 0.13
C GLN A 71 -4.63 -17.10 -0.36
N ALA A 72 -3.86 -18.19 -0.31
CA ALA A 72 -2.48 -18.21 -0.79
C ALA A 72 -2.37 -18.47 -2.28
N GLU A 73 -3.46 -18.89 -2.94
CA GLU A 73 -3.47 -19.29 -4.35
C GLU A 73 -3.17 -18.11 -5.28
N SER A 74 -3.74 -16.96 -4.95
CA SER A 74 -3.64 -15.79 -5.80
C SER A 74 -3.40 -14.53 -4.97
N ASP A 75 -2.41 -13.75 -5.40
CA ASP A 75 -2.27 -12.34 -5.07
C ASP A 75 -2.52 -11.53 -6.34
N PRO A 76 -3.78 -11.23 -6.69
CA PRO A 76 -4.14 -10.72 -8.01
C PRO A 76 -3.50 -9.37 -8.35
N ALA A 77 -3.11 -8.61 -7.34
CA ALA A 77 -2.46 -7.32 -7.49
C ALA A 77 -0.91 -7.41 -7.45
N ASN A 78 -0.34 -8.60 -7.27
CA ASN A 78 1.08 -8.82 -6.97
C ASN A 78 1.56 -7.86 -5.86
N PHE A 79 0.74 -7.68 -4.83
CA PHE A 79 0.95 -6.67 -3.81
C PHE A 79 1.83 -7.17 -2.66
N TYR A 80 1.74 -8.46 -2.34
CA TYR A 80 2.42 -9.13 -1.23
C TYR A 80 3.42 -10.21 -1.71
N VAL A 81 3.04 -11.07 -2.66
CA VAL A 81 3.85 -12.21 -3.13
C VAL A 81 5.28 -11.81 -3.56
N PRO A 82 5.52 -10.69 -4.26
CA PRO A 82 6.88 -10.32 -4.67
C PRO A 82 7.87 -10.11 -3.51
N TYR A 83 7.34 -9.81 -2.32
CA TYR A 83 8.14 -9.62 -1.11
C TYR A 83 8.40 -10.91 -0.32
N GLY A 84 7.64 -11.97 -0.58
CA GLY A 84 7.82 -13.29 0.02
C GLY A 84 8.67 -14.25 -0.83
N CYS A 85 9.09 -13.83 -2.03
CA CYS A 85 9.71 -14.72 -3.01
C CYS A 85 11.19 -14.39 -3.29
N ARG A 86 11.92 -15.38 -3.82
CA ARG A 86 13.26 -15.25 -4.39
C ARG A 86 13.27 -15.81 -5.80
N GLN A 87 14.14 -15.28 -6.65
CA GLN A 87 14.36 -15.79 -8.00
C GLN A 87 15.63 -16.63 -8.03
N VAL A 88 15.54 -17.86 -8.52
CA VAL A 88 16.68 -18.78 -8.63
C VAL A 88 17.59 -18.35 -9.78
N LYS A 89 18.91 -18.29 -9.57
CA LYS A 89 19.86 -17.82 -10.60
C LYS A 89 19.85 -18.70 -11.86
N SER A 90 19.83 -20.02 -11.68
CA SER A 90 20.06 -20.99 -12.76
C SER A 90 18.93 -21.07 -13.78
N ASN A 91 17.68 -20.91 -13.35
CA ASN A 91 16.51 -21.10 -14.20
C ASN A 91 15.47 -19.97 -14.10
N LYS A 92 15.79 -18.89 -13.37
CA LYS A 92 14.94 -17.71 -13.21
C LYS A 92 13.56 -17.99 -12.61
N LYS A 93 13.32 -19.17 -12.04
CA LYS A 93 12.05 -19.51 -11.37
C LYS A 93 11.91 -18.74 -10.07
N PHE A 94 10.69 -18.30 -9.77
CA PHE A 94 10.34 -17.80 -8.46
C PHE A 94 10.07 -18.97 -7.50
N VAL A 95 10.56 -18.84 -6.28
CA VAL A 95 10.27 -19.76 -5.17
C VAL A 95 10.12 -18.95 -3.89
N SER A 96 9.55 -19.53 -2.84
CA SER A 96 9.47 -18.89 -1.53
C SER A 96 10.85 -18.53 -0.99
N SER A 97 10.93 -17.39 -0.30
CA SER A 97 12.13 -17.04 0.46
C SER A 97 12.39 -18.10 1.54
N PRO A 98 13.64 -18.60 1.65
CA PRO A 98 14.01 -19.52 2.71
C PRO A 98 14.02 -18.85 4.10
N TYR A 99 14.07 -17.52 4.14
CA TYR A 99 14.09 -16.76 5.38
C TYR A 99 12.74 -16.10 5.68
N PRO A 100 12.36 -15.98 6.97
CA PRO A 100 11.17 -15.25 7.41
C PRO A 100 11.09 -13.82 6.88
N THR A 101 9.88 -13.31 6.71
CA THR A 101 9.66 -11.98 6.12
C THR A 101 10.29 -10.85 6.92
N ASP A 102 10.24 -10.91 8.26
CA ASP A 102 10.76 -9.87 9.16
C ASP A 102 12.30 -9.71 9.13
N SER A 103 13.02 -10.75 8.73
CA SER A 103 14.45 -10.67 8.47
C SER A 103 14.78 -10.05 7.11
N GLN A 104 13.89 -10.17 6.13
CA GLN A 104 14.16 -9.75 4.75
C GLN A 104 13.62 -8.36 4.40
N ILE A 105 12.54 -7.91 5.06
CA ILE A 105 11.95 -6.60 4.81
C ILE A 105 11.57 -5.90 6.11
N SER A 106 11.43 -4.58 6.04
CA SER A 106 10.79 -3.76 7.08
C SER A 106 9.70 -2.89 6.43
N VAL A 107 8.57 -2.70 7.10
CA VAL A 107 7.42 -1.95 6.55
C VAL A 107 7.05 -0.78 7.45
N TYR A 108 6.94 0.42 6.86
CA TYR A 108 6.67 1.66 7.57
C TYR A 108 5.53 2.44 6.90
N VAL A 109 4.55 2.88 7.68
CA VAL A 109 3.48 3.77 7.19
C VAL A 109 3.88 5.23 7.39
N ASP A 110 4.08 5.96 6.30
CA ASP A 110 4.48 7.36 6.31
C ASP A 110 3.31 8.28 6.67
N THR A 111 2.19 8.15 5.95
CA THR A 111 1.03 9.03 6.08
C THR A 111 -0.24 8.23 5.91
N ILE A 112 -1.25 8.54 6.73
CA ILE A 112 -2.62 8.07 6.55
C ILE A 112 -3.51 9.29 6.32
N ILE A 113 -4.37 9.24 5.31
CA ILE A 113 -5.36 10.28 4.99
C ILE A 113 -6.72 9.65 5.17
N TYR A 114 -7.49 10.13 6.15
CA TYR A 114 -8.83 9.61 6.45
C TYR A 114 -9.91 10.40 5.71
N ASN A 115 -11.04 9.73 5.46
CA ASN A 115 -12.30 10.42 5.20
C ASN A 115 -12.82 11.09 6.48
N LYS A 116 -13.85 11.93 6.36
CA LYS A 116 -14.45 12.65 7.50
C LYS A 116 -14.95 11.76 8.63
N LYS A 117 -15.30 10.50 8.34
CA LYS A 117 -15.85 9.53 9.31
C LYS A 117 -14.76 8.68 9.98
N GLY A 118 -13.50 8.78 9.53
CA GLY A 118 -12.40 7.95 10.04
C GLY A 118 -12.43 6.48 9.62
N ASN A 119 -13.39 6.05 8.81
CA ASN A 119 -13.63 4.63 8.51
C ASN A 119 -13.11 4.21 7.12
N LEU A 120 -12.80 5.16 6.25
CA LEU A 120 -12.10 4.94 4.98
C LEU A 120 -10.83 5.77 4.99
N PHE A 121 -9.73 5.22 4.48
CA PHE A 121 -8.48 5.95 4.42
C PHE A 121 -7.57 5.50 3.28
N ILE A 122 -6.62 6.34 2.91
CA ILE A 122 -5.48 5.99 2.07
C ILE A 122 -4.22 6.02 2.93
N ALA A 123 -3.45 4.93 2.93
CA ALA A 123 -2.16 4.88 3.61
C ALA A 123 -1.02 4.79 2.59
N PHE A 124 0.03 5.57 2.81
CA PHE A 124 1.29 5.49 2.06
C PHE A 124 2.29 4.68 2.86
N VAL A 125 2.78 3.60 2.25
CA VAL A 125 3.61 2.60 2.92
C VAL A 125 4.92 2.44 2.18
N CYS A 126 6.01 2.42 2.93
CA CYS A 126 7.35 2.14 2.45
C CYS A 126 7.78 0.75 2.90
N ILE A 127 8.33 -0.01 1.96
CA ILE A 127 8.92 -1.33 2.15
C ILE A 127 10.42 -1.19 1.94
N GLU A 128 11.18 -1.35 3.02
CA GLU A 128 12.62 -1.47 2.98
C GLU A 128 12.98 -2.92 2.72
N LYS A 129 13.74 -3.18 1.66
CA LYS A 129 14.16 -4.51 1.23
C LYS A 129 15.61 -4.70 1.64
N LYS A 130 15.88 -5.64 2.54
CA LYS A 130 17.20 -5.93 3.12
C LYS A 130 17.51 -7.44 2.99
N TYR A 131 17.27 -7.98 1.80
CA TYR A 131 17.42 -9.41 1.55
C TYR A 131 18.86 -9.89 1.71
N ASP A 132 19.02 -11.05 2.33
CA ASP A 132 20.32 -11.69 2.44
C ASP A 132 20.83 -12.17 1.09
N ILE A 133 22.14 -12.11 0.90
CA ILE A 133 22.82 -12.68 -0.26
C ILE A 133 22.92 -14.19 -0.06
N ILE A 134 22.41 -14.95 -1.02
CA ILE A 134 22.42 -16.42 -1.00
C ILE A 134 22.85 -16.88 -2.39
N ASP A 135 23.88 -17.72 -2.49
CA ASP A 135 24.50 -18.06 -3.77
C ASP A 135 23.53 -18.63 -4.80
N LYS A 136 22.54 -19.42 -4.38
CA LYS A 136 21.52 -20.02 -5.24
C LYS A 136 20.54 -19.00 -5.86
N PHE A 137 20.37 -17.83 -5.26
CA PHE A 137 19.34 -16.86 -5.61
C PHE A 137 19.91 -15.58 -6.19
N GLU A 138 19.14 -14.90 -7.03
CA GLU A 138 19.51 -13.57 -7.51
C GLU A 138 19.74 -12.62 -6.35
N ASN A 139 20.76 -11.78 -6.50
CA ASN A 139 21.05 -10.74 -5.52
C ASN A 139 19.99 -9.65 -5.62
N ARG A 140 19.37 -9.31 -4.49
CA ARG A 140 18.43 -8.19 -4.38
C ARG A 140 19.09 -7.14 -3.49
N PRO A 141 19.71 -6.09 -4.08
CA PRO A 141 20.37 -5.07 -3.29
C PRO A 141 19.38 -4.37 -2.36
N HIS A 142 19.91 -3.75 -1.31
CA HIS A 142 19.11 -2.94 -0.42
C HIS A 142 18.45 -1.80 -1.20
N LYS A 143 17.11 -1.79 -1.22
CA LYS A 143 16.28 -0.79 -1.91
C LYS A 143 15.00 -0.51 -1.13
N TYR A 144 14.34 0.57 -1.48
CA TYR A 144 13.04 0.97 -0.97
C TYR A 144 11.99 0.92 -2.07
N ASP A 145 10.85 0.32 -1.76
CA ASP A 145 9.63 0.47 -2.54
C ASP A 145 8.62 1.31 -1.73
N CYS A 146 7.79 2.10 -2.40
CA CYS A 146 6.66 2.79 -1.77
C CYS A 146 5.39 2.62 -2.59
N LYS A 147 4.29 2.38 -1.88
CA LYS A 147 2.96 2.10 -2.45
C LYS A 147 1.89 2.86 -1.67
N ALA A 148 0.72 3.01 -2.29
CA ALA A 148 -0.50 3.37 -1.57
C ALA A 148 -1.35 2.12 -1.32
N MET A 149 -2.20 2.18 -0.31
CA MET A 149 -3.23 1.18 -0.03
C MET A 149 -4.51 1.86 0.45
N ILE A 150 -5.63 1.20 0.21
CA ILE A 150 -6.93 1.62 0.72
C ILE A 150 -7.20 0.89 2.01
N GLY A 151 -7.47 1.63 3.06
CA GLY A 151 -7.92 1.10 4.33
C GLY A 151 -9.41 1.28 4.53
N TYR A 152 -10.01 0.30 5.18
CA TYR A 152 -11.42 0.27 5.53
C TYR A 152 -11.60 -0.26 6.95
N LYS A 153 -12.49 0.38 7.69
CA LYS A 153 -13.05 -0.12 8.94
C LYS A 153 -14.58 -0.01 8.84
N GLU A 154 -15.31 -1.00 9.35
CA GLU A 154 -16.77 -0.92 9.42
C GLU A 154 -17.20 0.23 10.35
N ASP A 155 -16.52 0.33 11.50
CA ASP A 155 -16.52 1.47 12.41
C ASP A 155 -15.11 1.75 12.96
N THR A 156 -14.95 2.78 13.78
CA THR A 156 -13.64 3.19 14.33
C THR A 156 -13.01 2.16 15.28
N SER A 157 -13.79 1.24 15.85
CA SER A 157 -13.35 0.15 16.72
C SER A 157 -13.07 -1.17 16.00
N SER A 158 -13.45 -1.27 14.72
CA SER A 158 -13.32 -2.48 13.92
C SER A 158 -11.87 -2.77 13.52
N ILE A 159 -11.62 -4.04 13.20
CA ILE A 159 -10.34 -4.49 12.61
C ILE A 159 -10.07 -3.70 11.32
N ILE A 160 -8.82 -3.25 11.17
CA ILE A 160 -8.38 -2.58 9.96
C ILE A 160 -8.33 -3.60 8.82
N LYS A 161 -9.01 -3.25 7.72
CA LYS A 161 -8.91 -3.98 6.46
C LYS A 161 -8.08 -3.20 5.46
N ILE A 162 -7.19 -3.86 4.73
CA ILE A 162 -6.32 -3.19 3.74
C ILE A 162 -6.43 -3.84 2.36
N TYR A 163 -6.54 -2.98 1.34
CA TYR A 163 -6.72 -3.35 -0.05
C TYR A 163 -5.66 -2.67 -0.92
N PRO A 164 -5.22 -3.33 -2.00
CA PRO A 164 -4.20 -2.80 -2.89
C PRO A 164 -4.73 -1.57 -3.63
N LEU A 165 -3.88 -0.55 -3.75
CA LEU A 165 -4.11 0.60 -4.62
C LEU A 165 -2.90 0.73 -5.54
N THR A 166 -3.03 0.25 -6.77
CA THR A 166 -1.89 -0.03 -7.66
C THR A 166 -1.68 0.97 -8.78
N ASN A 167 -2.44 2.09 -8.82
CA ASN A 167 -2.28 3.15 -9.82
C ASN A 167 -0.83 3.63 -9.98
N PHE A 168 -0.13 3.84 -8.86
CA PHE A 168 1.25 4.29 -8.86
C PHE A 168 2.05 3.54 -7.81
N MET A 169 3.33 3.34 -8.11
CA MET A 169 4.28 2.73 -7.19
C MET A 169 5.68 3.26 -7.48
N ALA A 170 6.45 3.49 -6.42
CA ALA A 170 7.86 3.81 -6.50
C ALA A 170 8.64 2.53 -6.18
N ILE A 171 9.34 1.93 -7.14
CA ILE A 171 10.06 0.66 -6.96
C ILE A 171 11.57 0.87 -7.12
N GLY A 172 12.36 0.27 -6.22
CA GLY A 172 13.80 0.12 -6.41
C GLY A 172 14.61 1.38 -6.11
N PHE A 173 14.12 2.25 -5.23
CA PHE A 173 14.80 3.49 -4.86
C PHE A 173 15.93 3.24 -3.85
N ASN A 174 17.00 4.03 -3.92
CA ASN A 174 18.10 3.99 -2.95
C ASN A 174 17.78 4.75 -1.65
N ASN A 175 16.76 5.62 -1.68
CA ASN A 175 16.44 6.52 -0.58
C ASN A 175 14.95 6.45 -0.26
N ARG A 176 14.64 6.15 1.01
CA ARG A 176 13.28 6.07 1.54
C ARG A 176 12.47 7.35 1.29
N ASN A 177 13.02 8.51 1.63
CA ASN A 177 12.31 9.78 1.53
C ASN A 177 11.98 10.14 0.08
N THR A 178 12.90 9.83 -0.85
CA THR A 178 12.65 10.00 -2.29
C THR A 178 11.52 9.10 -2.76
N ALA A 179 11.53 7.81 -2.39
CA ALA A 179 10.48 6.86 -2.76
C ALA A 179 9.10 7.31 -2.25
N ILE A 180 9.02 7.75 -0.99
CA ILE A 180 7.80 8.29 -0.36
C ILE A 180 7.33 9.54 -1.10
N LYS A 181 8.25 10.48 -1.39
CA LYS A 181 7.92 11.73 -2.07
C LYS A 181 7.33 11.48 -3.46
N VAL A 182 7.90 10.56 -4.22
CA VAL A 182 7.42 10.20 -5.56
C VAL A 182 5.98 9.67 -5.48
N VAL A 183 5.75 8.61 -4.69
CA VAL A 183 4.41 7.99 -4.64
C VAL A 183 3.36 8.96 -4.10
N LYS A 184 3.70 9.78 -3.09
CA LYS A 184 2.78 10.80 -2.57
C LYS A 184 2.47 11.85 -3.62
N ASN A 185 3.47 12.33 -4.36
CA ASN A 185 3.23 13.33 -5.39
C ASN A 185 2.31 12.79 -6.49
N ASP A 186 2.47 11.52 -6.88
CA ASP A 186 1.61 10.90 -7.87
C ASP A 186 0.15 10.81 -7.41
N TYR A 187 -0.11 10.31 -6.21
CA TYR A 187 -1.49 10.22 -5.69
C TYR A 187 -2.11 11.56 -5.31
N MET A 188 -1.31 12.51 -4.83
CA MET A 188 -1.79 13.80 -4.33
C MET A 188 -1.95 14.84 -5.42
N LYS A 189 -1.31 14.66 -6.60
CA LYS A 189 -1.34 15.66 -7.68
C LYS A 189 -1.61 15.09 -9.08
N ASN A 190 -1.24 13.84 -9.35
CA ASN A 190 -1.29 13.26 -10.70
C ASN A 190 -2.34 12.15 -10.87
N LEU A 191 -3.10 11.82 -9.81
CA LEU A 191 -4.14 10.80 -9.88
C LEU A 191 -5.33 11.30 -10.71
N LYS A 192 -5.73 12.55 -10.55
CA LYS A 192 -6.82 13.14 -11.34
C LYS A 192 -6.50 13.08 -12.83
N GLY A 193 -7.44 12.56 -13.61
CA GLY A 193 -7.30 12.33 -15.05
C GLY A 193 -6.64 11.00 -15.43
N SER A 194 -5.99 10.31 -14.48
CA SER A 194 -5.49 8.94 -14.68
C SER A 194 -6.62 7.91 -14.60
N TYR A 195 -6.35 6.67 -15.00
CA TYR A 195 -7.24 5.52 -14.84
C TYR A 195 -6.39 4.26 -14.56
N LEU A 196 -7.01 3.20 -14.03
CA LEU A 196 -6.34 1.92 -13.79
C LEU A 196 -6.82 0.88 -14.81
N SER A 197 -6.01 0.64 -15.84
CA SER A 197 -6.32 -0.39 -16.86
C SER A 197 -6.46 -1.78 -16.22
N GLY A 198 -7.34 -2.61 -16.78
CA GLY A 198 -7.59 -3.97 -16.28
C GLY A 198 -8.36 -4.04 -14.95
N SER A 199 -8.68 -2.90 -14.33
CA SER A 199 -9.51 -2.86 -13.12
C SER A 199 -10.99 -3.05 -13.43
N ILE A 200 -11.79 -3.28 -12.37
CA ILE A 200 -13.25 -3.29 -12.48
C ILE A 200 -13.84 -1.91 -12.82
N TYR A 201 -13.04 -0.84 -12.75
CA TYR A 201 -13.44 0.51 -13.13
C TYR A 201 -13.39 0.74 -14.65
N GLY A 202 -12.70 -0.12 -15.39
CA GLY A 202 -12.48 0.04 -16.83
C GLY A 202 -11.66 1.29 -17.16
N ALA A 203 -12.08 2.02 -18.20
CA ALA A 203 -11.43 3.25 -18.67
C ALA A 203 -11.87 4.52 -17.90
N ASN A 204 -12.65 4.38 -16.83
CA ASN A 204 -13.12 5.52 -16.05
C ASN A 204 -11.96 6.23 -15.36
N LYS A 205 -11.86 7.53 -15.61
CA LYS A 205 -10.81 8.38 -15.04
C LYS A 205 -11.13 8.79 -13.61
N PHE A 206 -10.10 8.96 -12.80
CA PHE A 206 -10.20 9.59 -11.49
C PHE A 206 -10.51 11.08 -11.66
N LEU A 207 -11.52 11.57 -10.94
CA LEU A 207 -11.95 12.97 -11.02
C LEU A 207 -11.22 13.87 -10.02
N GLU A 208 -10.57 13.27 -9.02
CA GLU A 208 -9.95 13.95 -7.90
C GLU A 208 -8.64 13.25 -7.54
N ASN A 209 -7.68 14.00 -7.04
CA ASN A 209 -6.49 13.50 -6.36
C ASN A 209 -6.83 13.08 -4.93
N VAL A 210 -6.00 12.25 -4.30
CA VAL A 210 -6.14 11.94 -2.85
C VAL A 210 -6.05 13.22 -2.00
N GLY A 211 -5.34 14.22 -2.51
CA GLY A 211 -5.20 15.57 -1.94
C GLY A 211 -6.49 16.39 -1.89
N ASP A 212 -7.51 16.02 -2.66
CA ASP A 212 -8.70 16.85 -2.81
C ASP A 212 -9.75 16.53 -1.74
N SER A 213 -10.46 17.55 -1.24
CA SER A 213 -11.40 17.42 -0.11
C SER A 213 -12.60 16.50 -0.40
N THR A 214 -12.94 16.33 -1.68
CA THR A 214 -14.06 15.50 -2.14
C THR A 214 -13.62 14.13 -2.68
N PHE A 215 -12.33 13.77 -2.54
CA PHE A 215 -11.78 12.53 -3.06
C PHE A 215 -12.58 11.29 -2.64
N PHE A 216 -12.82 11.12 -1.34
CA PHE A 216 -13.55 9.95 -0.82
C PHE A 216 -15.01 9.89 -1.27
N GLU A 217 -15.61 11.03 -1.59
CA GLU A 217 -17.00 11.15 -2.01
C GLU A 217 -17.16 10.87 -3.52
N LYS A 218 -16.19 11.32 -4.34
CA LYS A 218 -16.25 11.24 -5.80
C LYS A 218 -15.46 10.10 -6.42
N SER A 219 -14.46 9.56 -5.72
CA SER A 219 -13.58 8.54 -6.28
C SER A 219 -14.35 7.27 -6.58
N GLN A 220 -14.11 6.73 -7.79
CA GLN A 220 -14.70 5.48 -8.24
C GLN A 220 -14.36 4.28 -7.35
N LEU A 221 -13.24 4.34 -6.61
CA LEU A 221 -12.82 3.33 -5.65
C LEU A 221 -13.91 3.06 -4.61
N PHE A 222 -14.53 4.12 -4.10
CA PHE A 222 -15.49 4.08 -2.98
C PHE A 222 -16.95 4.01 -3.43
N LYS A 223 -17.22 3.82 -4.71
CA LYS A 223 -18.56 3.48 -5.19
C LYS A 223 -18.90 2.04 -4.76
N ARG A 224 -20.17 1.82 -4.44
CA ARG A 224 -20.67 0.47 -4.13
C ARG A 224 -20.73 -0.36 -5.41
N TYR A 225 -20.15 -1.56 -5.36
CA TYR A 225 -20.32 -2.58 -6.39
C TYR A 225 -21.71 -3.23 -6.27
N ASN A 226 -22.07 -3.56 -5.04
CA ASN A 226 -23.38 -4.08 -4.65
C ASN A 226 -23.66 -3.68 -3.19
N SER A 227 -24.71 -4.24 -2.58
CA SER A 227 -25.09 -3.95 -1.19
C SER A 227 -23.99 -4.27 -0.17
N LYS A 228 -23.07 -5.20 -0.48
CA LYS A 228 -22.04 -5.68 0.43
C LYS A 228 -20.69 -5.00 0.21
N TYR A 229 -20.25 -4.87 -1.05
CA TYR A 229 -18.87 -4.51 -1.37
C TYR A 229 -18.74 -3.12 -2.01
N TYR A 230 -17.64 -2.45 -1.69
CA TYR A 230 -17.10 -1.34 -2.47
C TYR A 230 -16.30 -1.86 -3.66
N HIS A 231 -16.15 -1.04 -4.69
CA HIS A 231 -15.36 -1.41 -5.84
C HIS A 231 -13.89 -1.73 -5.50
N PHE A 232 -13.26 -1.01 -4.57
CA PHE A 232 -11.86 -1.30 -4.19
C PHE A 232 -11.62 -2.69 -3.62
N GLN A 233 -12.70 -3.38 -3.20
CA GLN A 233 -12.64 -4.75 -2.69
C GLN A 233 -12.70 -5.79 -3.80
N MET A 234 -12.87 -5.35 -5.06
CA MET A 234 -13.07 -6.21 -6.21
C MET A 234 -11.87 -6.11 -7.16
N TYR A 235 -11.58 -7.21 -7.86
CA TYR A 235 -10.65 -7.24 -8.98
C TYR A 235 -11.26 -7.99 -10.17
N LYS A 236 -10.67 -7.77 -11.34
CA LYS A 236 -11.05 -8.47 -12.56
C LYS A 236 -9.92 -9.42 -12.95
N ASP A 237 -10.25 -10.68 -13.20
CA ASP A 237 -9.36 -11.66 -13.82
C ASP A 237 -9.99 -12.27 -15.08
N MET A 238 -9.42 -13.36 -15.59
CA MET A 238 -9.90 -14.01 -16.81
C MET A 238 -11.28 -14.65 -16.64
N ASP A 239 -11.65 -15.08 -15.44
CA ASP A 239 -12.91 -15.77 -15.17
C ASP A 239 -14.04 -14.79 -14.78
N GLY A 240 -13.69 -13.54 -14.47
CA GLY A 240 -14.66 -12.48 -14.21
C GLY A 240 -14.24 -11.52 -13.10
N ILE A 241 -15.23 -11.04 -12.35
CA ILE A 241 -15.03 -10.12 -11.22
C ILE A 241 -15.06 -10.92 -9.92
N LYS A 242 -14.00 -10.82 -9.13
CA LYS A 242 -13.82 -11.54 -7.86
C LYS A 242 -13.50 -10.56 -6.72
N VAL A 243 -13.67 -11.01 -5.48
CA VAL A 243 -13.37 -10.23 -4.27
C VAL A 243 -11.92 -10.47 -3.86
N PHE A 244 -11.17 -9.42 -3.54
CA PHE A 244 -9.87 -9.58 -2.90
C PHE A 244 -10.05 -10.27 -1.55
N ASN A 245 -9.38 -11.43 -1.38
CA ASN A 245 -9.47 -12.22 -0.17
C ASN A 245 -8.07 -12.54 0.37
N TYR A 246 -7.47 -11.54 1.02
CA TYR A 246 -6.22 -11.65 1.76
C TYR A 246 -6.45 -12.17 3.19
N PRO A 247 -5.51 -12.96 3.73
CA PRO A 247 -5.65 -13.66 5.02
C PRO A 247 -5.70 -12.72 6.23
N TYR A 248 -5.02 -11.57 6.17
CA TYR A 248 -4.99 -10.62 7.27
C TYR A 248 -5.57 -9.28 6.83
N GLY A 249 -6.45 -8.72 7.67
CA GLY A 249 -7.12 -7.45 7.41
C GLY A 249 -8.14 -7.52 6.27
N ASN A 250 -9.09 -8.46 6.32
CA ASN A 250 -10.27 -8.53 5.45
C ASN A 250 -11.56 -8.84 6.20
#